data_AF-A0A1I7XNT1-F1
#
_entry.id   AF-A0A1I7XNT1-F1
#
_cell.length_a   1.000
_cell.length_b   1.000
_cell.length_c   1.000
_cell.angle_alpha   90.00
_cell.angle_beta   90.00
_cell.angle_gamma   90.00
#
_symmetry.space_group_name_H-M   'P 1'
#
loop_
_entity.id
_entity.type
_entity.pdbx_description
1 polymer ?
#
loop_
_entity_poly.entity_id
_entity_poly.type
_entity_poly.pdbx_seq_one_letter_code
_entity_poly.pdbx_strand_id
1 'polypeptide(L)'
;MMKSEPIPCLRCGNTGSPTGSIPLSLHKVSSINRSFAGTNPTSRGDSSLELEAIAAVHELSFAVQSISVSEMLPRTPELIFVNLTTIEGQPYCLELTLKGWRITSLRLDCMIGDFTRLEVFTKYYDSLYTLMDTISPGYRARFGEKLAHKLRLLQNDDDTIVPCGSYVSPPFSRGASSHSHSQESLSSNDSLPIVTPVSTPAIDPGFDNSLFT
;
A
#
# COMPACT_ATOMS: atom_id res chain seq x y z
N MET A 1 25.57 47.42 -45.17
CA MET A 1 24.47 46.56 -44.66
C MET A 1 25.07 45.21 -44.30
N MET A 2 25.34 44.96 -43.02
CA MET A 2 25.86 43.67 -42.56
C MET A 2 24.69 42.70 -42.40
N LYS A 3 24.71 41.58 -43.14
CA LYS A 3 23.76 40.48 -42.97
C LYS A 3 24.23 39.63 -41.78
N SER A 4 23.47 39.65 -40.69
CA SER A 4 23.64 38.73 -39.57
C SER A 4 22.98 37.40 -39.91
N GLU A 5 23.77 36.32 -40.04
CA GLU A 5 23.23 34.97 -40.17
C GLU A 5 22.85 34.39 -38.79
N PRO A 6 21.75 33.62 -38.70
CA PRO A 6 21.29 33.03 -37.45
C PRO A 6 22.17 31.87 -37.01
N ILE A 7 22.51 31.83 -35.72
CA ILE A 7 23.30 30.76 -35.10
C ILE A 7 22.42 29.51 -34.94
N PRO A 8 22.80 28.34 -35.45
CA PRO A 8 21.99 27.13 -35.37
C PRO A 8 22.00 26.51 -33.96
N CYS A 9 20.86 25.97 -33.54
CA CYS A 9 20.73 25.25 -32.28
C CYS A 9 21.41 23.86 -32.37
N LEU A 10 22.37 23.61 -31.49
CA LEU A 10 23.14 22.34 -31.46
C LEU A 10 22.35 21.12 -30.95
N ARG A 11 21.09 21.30 -30.51
CA ARG A 11 20.25 20.21 -29.96
C ARG A 11 19.30 19.59 -30.99
N CYS A 12 18.97 20.30 -32.05
CA CYS A 12 18.13 19.82 -33.15
C CYS A 12 18.57 20.59 -34.38
N GLY A 13 19.44 20.03 -35.21
CA GLY A 13 20.02 20.73 -36.37
C GLY A 13 19.00 21.06 -37.48
N ASN A 14 18.00 21.89 -37.18
CA ASN A 14 16.90 22.24 -38.07
C ASN A 14 16.92 23.73 -38.37
N THR A 15 17.33 24.08 -39.59
CA THR A 15 17.16 25.41 -40.19
C THR A 15 15.74 25.49 -40.78
N GLY A 16 14.75 25.79 -39.96
CA GLY A 16 13.38 25.97 -40.43
C GLY A 16 12.49 26.61 -39.37
N SER A 17 11.82 27.70 -39.73
CA SER A 17 10.86 28.45 -38.90
C SER A 17 9.79 27.53 -38.28
N PRO A 18 9.35 27.78 -37.04
CA PRO A 18 8.34 26.94 -36.39
C PRO A 18 6.96 27.29 -36.94
N THR A 19 6.44 26.49 -37.86
CA THR A 19 5.01 26.46 -38.14
C THR A 19 4.31 25.60 -37.07
N GLY A 20 3.48 26.25 -36.25
CA GLY A 20 2.46 25.57 -35.44
C GLY A 20 2.81 25.40 -33.96
N SER A 21 2.82 26.48 -33.20
CA SER A 21 2.72 26.43 -31.74
C SER A 21 1.28 26.10 -31.33
N ILE A 22 0.94 24.82 -31.35
CA ILE A 22 -0.26 24.31 -30.67
C ILE A 22 0.11 24.20 -29.18
N PRO A 23 -0.66 24.79 -28.24
CA PRO A 23 -0.39 24.62 -26.83
C PRO A 23 -0.55 23.13 -26.46
N LEU A 24 0.55 22.49 -26.07
CA LEU A 24 0.50 21.13 -25.55
C LEU A 24 -0.32 21.16 -24.25
N SER A 25 -1.34 20.30 -24.17
CA SER A 25 -2.11 20.17 -22.94
C SER A 25 -1.19 19.72 -21.80
N LEU A 26 -1.48 20.16 -20.57
CA LEU A 26 -0.73 19.77 -19.37
C LEU A 26 -0.64 18.24 -19.26
N HIS A 27 -1.70 17.53 -19.65
CA HIS A 27 -1.74 16.07 -19.72
C HIS A 27 -0.70 15.47 -20.69
N LYS A 28 -0.46 16.13 -21.84
CA LYS A 28 0.54 15.69 -22.83
C LYS A 28 1.96 15.98 -22.36
N VAL A 29 2.19 17.10 -21.67
CA VAL A 29 3.47 17.41 -21.01
C VAL A 29 3.79 16.39 -19.92
N SER A 30 2.79 16.05 -19.09
CA SER A 30 2.88 15.01 -18.07
C SER A 30 3.25 13.64 -18.68
N SER A 31 2.60 13.25 -19.79
CA SER A 31 2.94 12.02 -20.52
C SER A 31 4.35 11.99 -21.09
N ILE A 32 4.87 13.11 -21.59
CA ILE A 32 6.23 13.18 -22.14
C ILE A 32 7.29 13.14 -21.02
N ASN A 33 7.04 13.81 -19.89
CA ASN A 33 7.91 13.69 -18.72
C ASN A 33 7.97 12.24 -18.21
N ARG A 34 6.85 11.50 -18.30
CA ARG A 34 6.82 10.07 -17.98
C ARG A 34 7.66 9.21 -18.94
N SER A 35 7.64 9.48 -20.24
CA SER A 35 8.39 8.67 -21.20
C SER A 35 9.91 8.86 -21.09
N PHE A 36 10.38 10.06 -20.76
CA PHE A 36 11.82 10.32 -20.56
C PHE A 36 12.37 9.72 -19.26
N ALA A 37 11.56 9.66 -18.20
CA ALA A 37 11.90 8.99 -16.94
C ALA A 37 11.62 7.46 -16.96
N GLY A 38 11.19 6.92 -18.11
CA GLY A 38 10.85 5.51 -18.29
C GLY A 38 9.60 5.04 -17.52
N THR A 39 8.80 5.93 -16.94
CA THR A 39 7.71 5.60 -15.99
C THR A 39 6.41 5.16 -16.66
N ASN A 40 6.47 4.45 -17.79
CA ASN A 40 5.30 3.96 -18.49
C ASN A 40 4.63 2.83 -17.66
N PRO A 41 3.40 3.01 -17.15
CA PRO A 41 2.78 2.08 -16.20
C PRO A 41 2.40 0.72 -16.81
N THR A 42 2.37 0.59 -18.13
CA THR A 42 1.87 -0.62 -18.82
C THR A 42 2.94 -1.61 -19.27
N SER A 43 4.24 -1.30 -19.10
CA SER A 43 5.32 -2.18 -19.60
C SER A 43 6.36 -2.58 -18.57
N ARG A 44 6.20 -2.16 -17.31
CA ARG A 44 7.07 -2.57 -16.20
C ARG A 44 6.27 -3.53 -15.36
N GLY A 45 6.76 -4.75 -15.14
CA GLY A 45 6.19 -5.60 -14.10
C GLY A 45 6.18 -4.84 -12.77
N ASP A 46 5.16 -5.06 -11.95
CA ASP A 46 4.99 -4.34 -10.69
C ASP A 46 6.26 -4.50 -9.83
N SER A 47 6.93 -3.39 -9.52
CA SER A 47 8.11 -3.42 -8.67
C SER A 47 7.73 -3.74 -7.21
N SER A 48 8.67 -4.23 -6.41
CA SER A 48 8.40 -4.53 -4.98
C SER A 48 7.86 -3.31 -4.24
N LEU A 49 8.41 -2.12 -4.48
CA LEU A 49 7.94 -0.88 -3.85
C LEU A 49 6.57 -0.42 -4.39
N GLU A 50 6.26 -0.73 -5.64
CA GLU A 50 4.96 -0.45 -6.22
C GLU A 50 3.87 -1.31 -5.59
N LEU A 51 4.13 -2.61 -5.42
CA LEU A 51 3.25 -3.52 -4.68
C LEU A 51 3.07 -3.07 -3.23
N GLU A 52 4.15 -2.67 -2.55
CA GLU A 52 4.10 -2.16 -1.19
C GLU A 52 3.26 -0.87 -1.09
N ALA A 53 3.46 0.08 -2.01
CA ALA A 53 2.66 1.31 -2.05
C ALA A 53 1.17 1.02 -2.28
N ILE A 54 0.84 0.09 -3.18
CA ILE A 54 -0.55 -0.31 -3.46
C ILE A 54 -1.17 -0.99 -2.24
N ALA A 55 -0.45 -1.91 -1.60
CA ALA A 55 -0.90 -2.58 -0.37
C ALA A 55 -1.16 -1.55 0.74
N ALA A 56 -0.23 -0.62 0.96
CA ALA A 56 -0.35 0.46 1.93
C ALA A 56 -1.59 1.35 1.70
N VAL A 57 -1.83 1.76 0.45
CA VAL A 57 -3.02 2.53 0.07
C VAL A 57 -4.29 1.78 0.45
N HIS A 58 -4.37 0.49 0.11
CA HIS A 58 -5.54 -0.32 0.41
C HIS A 58 -5.74 -0.53 1.91
N GLU A 59 -4.68 -0.90 2.63
CA GLU A 59 -4.72 -1.24 4.05
C GLU A 59 -5.12 -0.06 4.94
N LEU A 60 -4.66 1.15 4.61
CA LEU A 60 -4.87 2.35 5.44
C LEU A 60 -6.02 3.24 4.99
N SER A 61 -6.63 2.99 3.83
CA SER A 61 -7.76 3.76 3.30
C SER A 61 -8.88 4.02 4.31
N PHE A 62 -9.12 3.10 5.25
CA PHE A 62 -10.16 3.23 6.27
C PHE A 62 -9.89 4.26 7.37
N ALA A 63 -8.63 4.69 7.55
CA ALA A 63 -8.19 5.47 8.71
C ALA A 63 -7.59 6.83 8.32
N VAL A 64 -7.85 7.27 7.09
CA VAL A 64 -7.34 8.52 6.49
C VAL A 64 -8.47 9.19 5.71
N GLN A 65 -8.36 10.48 5.41
CA GLN A 65 -9.31 11.11 4.49
C GLN A 65 -9.04 10.71 3.05
N SER A 66 -7.76 10.64 2.66
CA SER A 66 -7.34 10.16 1.34
C SER A 66 -5.92 9.61 1.38
N ILE A 67 -5.65 8.63 0.54
CA ILE A 67 -4.30 8.11 0.29
C ILE A 67 -4.22 7.59 -1.15
N SER A 68 -3.17 7.95 -1.87
CA SER A 68 -2.95 7.52 -3.26
C SER A 68 -1.49 7.65 -3.67
N VAL A 69 -1.06 6.85 -4.64
CA VAL A 69 0.23 7.05 -5.30
C VAL A 69 0.17 8.36 -6.10
N SER A 70 1.21 9.19 -6.01
CA SER A 70 1.26 10.46 -6.75
C SER A 70 1.38 10.20 -8.26
N GLU A 71 0.57 10.91 -9.05
CA GLU A 71 0.64 10.89 -10.52
C GLU A 71 1.58 11.97 -11.09
N MET A 72 1.98 12.92 -10.24
CA MET A 72 2.74 14.11 -10.62
C MET A 72 4.24 13.96 -10.34
N LEU A 73 4.61 13.07 -9.43
CA LEU A 73 5.98 12.86 -8.99
C LEU A 73 6.62 11.59 -9.60
N PRO A 74 7.96 11.48 -9.59
CA PRO A 74 8.65 10.33 -10.15
C PRO A 74 8.19 8.99 -9.57
N ARG A 75 7.99 8.02 -10.44
CA ARG A 75 7.61 6.65 -10.06
C ARG A 75 8.59 5.67 -10.68
N THR A 76 9.50 5.16 -9.85
CA THR A 76 10.58 4.26 -10.28
C THR A 76 10.57 3.00 -9.41
N PRO A 77 11.22 1.90 -9.84
CA PRO A 77 11.28 0.68 -9.04
C PRO A 77 11.90 0.84 -7.64
N GLU A 78 12.66 1.91 -7.41
CA GLU A 78 13.40 2.18 -6.16
C GLU A 78 12.88 3.39 -5.38
N LEU A 79 11.93 4.14 -5.95
CA LEU A 79 11.36 5.36 -5.36
C LEU A 79 9.94 5.58 -5.87
N ILE A 80 8.99 5.60 -4.93
CA ILE A 80 7.57 5.87 -5.18
C ILE A 80 7.15 7.03 -4.27
N PHE A 81 6.37 7.97 -4.80
CA PHE A 81 5.75 9.00 -3.97
C PHE A 81 4.28 8.69 -3.71
N VAL A 82 3.85 8.90 -2.47
CA VAL A 82 2.48 8.66 -2.00
C VAL A 82 1.96 9.93 -1.36
N ASN A 83 0.76 10.34 -1.77
CA ASN A 83 0.01 11.41 -1.17
C ASN A 83 -0.90 10.85 -0.09
N LEU A 84 -0.95 11.54 1.04
CA LEU A 84 -1.74 11.16 2.20
C LEU A 84 -2.40 12.42 2.78
N THR A 85 -3.69 12.35 3.03
CA THR A 85 -4.39 13.30 3.90
C THR A 85 -4.91 12.54 5.11
N THR A 86 -4.38 12.88 6.27
CA THR A 86 -4.76 12.26 7.55
C THR A 86 -6.22 12.49 7.89
N ILE A 87 -6.78 11.75 8.86
CA ILE A 87 -8.18 11.93 9.26
C ILE A 87 -8.44 13.35 9.79
N GLU A 88 -7.41 14.00 10.35
CA GLU A 88 -7.42 15.38 10.83
C GLU A 88 -7.36 16.43 9.70
N GLY A 89 -7.20 16.02 8.44
CA GLY A 89 -7.15 16.90 7.27
C GLY A 89 -5.76 17.45 6.98
N GLN A 90 -4.72 16.98 7.65
CA GLN A 90 -3.36 17.40 7.38
C GLN A 90 -2.80 16.65 6.16
N PRO A 91 -2.41 17.35 5.08
CA PRO A 91 -1.80 16.74 3.90
C PRO A 91 -0.31 16.48 4.11
N TYR A 92 0.16 15.39 3.51
CA TYR A 92 1.54 14.96 3.43
C TYR A 92 1.83 14.39 2.05
N CYS A 93 3.02 14.67 1.54
CA CYS A 93 3.64 13.85 0.51
C CYS A 93 4.72 13.01 1.17
N LEU A 94 4.73 11.73 0.85
CA LEU A 94 5.63 10.73 1.38
C LEU A 94 6.48 10.16 0.23
N GLU A 95 7.72 9.82 0.51
CA GLU A 95 8.49 8.91 -0.34
C GLU A 95 8.58 7.53 0.31
N LEU A 96 8.52 6.52 -0.54
CA LEU A 96 8.81 5.13 -0.24
C LEU A 96 10.05 4.74 -1.04
N THR A 97 11.06 4.23 -0.32
CA THR A 97 12.30 3.69 -0.88
C THR A 97 12.66 2.39 -0.16
N LEU A 98 13.74 1.73 -0.57
CA LEU A 98 14.29 0.58 0.17
C LEU A 98 14.73 0.91 1.61
N LYS A 99 14.89 2.20 1.97
CA LYS A 99 15.16 2.63 3.34
C LYS A 99 13.90 2.75 4.20
N GLY A 100 12.72 2.58 3.60
CA GLY A 100 11.42 2.78 4.23
C GLY A 100 10.74 4.08 3.80
N TRP A 101 9.90 4.59 4.69
CA TRP A 101 8.96 5.69 4.47
C TRP A 101 9.46 7.00 5.06
N ARG A 102 9.35 8.11 4.32
CA ARG A 102 9.75 9.44 4.82
C ARG A 102 8.77 10.52 4.37
N ILE A 103 8.56 11.52 5.21
CA ILE A 103 7.80 12.72 4.83
C ILE A 103 8.69 13.59 3.95
N THR A 104 8.21 13.94 2.76
CA THR A 104 8.92 14.84 1.84
C THR A 104 8.35 16.25 1.86
N SER A 105 7.05 16.40 2.10
CA SER A 105 6.40 17.71 2.19
C SER A 105 5.10 17.67 2.99
N LEU A 106 4.66 18.85 3.44
CA LEU A 106 3.33 19.09 4.05
C LEU A 106 2.30 19.53 3.00
N ARG A 107 2.56 19.23 1.72
CA ARG A 107 1.68 19.50 0.59
C ARG A 107 1.65 18.26 -0.28
N LEU A 108 0.48 17.97 -0.86
CA LEU A 108 0.34 16.89 -1.83
C LEU A 108 1.16 17.20 -3.08
N ASP A 109 1.66 16.16 -3.75
CA ASP A 109 2.44 16.26 -4.99
C ASP A 109 3.65 17.20 -4.91
N CYS A 110 4.25 17.31 -3.73
CA CYS A 110 5.38 18.18 -3.48
C CYS A 110 6.49 17.39 -2.77
N MET A 111 7.74 17.52 -3.24
CA MET A 111 8.91 16.92 -2.60
C MET A 111 9.76 17.94 -1.82
N ILE A 112 9.25 19.16 -1.65
CA ILE A 112 9.96 20.24 -0.96
C ILE A 112 9.59 20.20 0.52
N GLY A 113 10.55 19.77 1.34
CA GLY A 113 10.43 19.77 2.80
C GLY A 113 10.56 21.17 3.39
N ASP A 114 10.21 21.29 4.67
CA ASP A 114 10.45 22.50 5.45
C ASP A 114 11.77 22.38 6.23
N PHE A 115 12.76 23.15 5.78
CA PHE A 115 14.12 23.15 6.34
C PHE A 115 14.18 23.64 7.79
N THR A 116 13.15 24.32 8.30
CA THR A 116 13.09 24.73 9.71
C THR A 116 12.82 23.55 10.65
N ARG A 117 12.29 22.44 10.11
CA ARG A 117 11.92 21.23 10.85
C ARG A 117 12.62 20.00 10.26
N LEU A 118 13.93 20.11 10.04
CA LEU A 118 14.73 19.13 9.29
C LEU A 118 14.58 17.68 9.80
N GLU A 119 14.49 17.48 11.12
CA GLU A 119 14.34 16.15 11.74
C GLU A 119 13.11 15.39 11.21
N VAL A 120 12.02 16.10 10.94
CA VAL A 120 10.77 15.49 10.45
C VAL A 120 10.91 15.02 9.00
N PHE A 121 11.61 15.79 8.16
CA PHE A 121 11.74 15.50 6.72
C PHE A 121 12.94 14.63 6.37
N THR A 122 13.80 14.30 7.34
CA THR A 122 14.98 13.45 7.13
C THR A 122 14.85 12.07 7.79
N LYS A 123 13.88 11.88 8.68
CA LYS A 123 13.62 10.63 9.37
C LYS A 123 12.89 9.62 8.50
N TYR A 124 13.51 8.46 8.29
CA TYR A 124 12.86 7.29 7.73
C TYR A 124 12.18 6.48 8.82
N TYR A 125 11.05 5.87 8.46
CA TYR A 125 10.27 4.95 9.27
C TYR A 125 10.24 3.60 8.56
N ASP A 126 10.39 2.52 9.32
CA ASP A 126 10.45 1.16 8.77
C ASP A 126 9.11 0.73 8.14
N SER A 127 8.00 1.29 8.61
CA SER A 127 6.67 1.04 8.06
C SER A 127 5.81 2.29 8.06
N LEU A 128 4.83 2.32 7.15
CA LEU A 128 3.83 3.39 7.12
C LEU A 128 3.00 3.42 8.42
N TYR A 129 2.83 2.29 9.09
CA TYR A 129 2.15 2.19 10.39
C TYR A 129 2.85 3.01 11.48
N THR A 130 4.17 2.88 11.60
CA THR A 130 4.97 3.63 12.58
C THR A 130 4.98 5.13 12.26
N LEU A 131 5.00 5.49 10.97
CA LEU A 131 4.87 6.87 10.53
C LEU A 131 3.50 7.44 10.93
N MET A 132 2.43 6.71 10.64
CA MET A 132 1.05 7.11 10.96
C MET A 132 0.78 7.26 12.46
N ASP A 133 1.36 6.38 13.30
CA ASP A 133 1.28 6.51 14.77
C ASP A 133 1.89 7.84 15.26
N THR A 134 2.88 8.36 14.54
CA THR A 134 3.52 9.64 14.86
C THR A 134 2.73 10.85 14.35
N ILE A 135 2.13 10.76 13.14
CA ILE A 135 1.57 11.95 12.47
C ILE A 135 0.04 12.08 12.53
N SER A 136 -0.69 11.04 12.94
CA SER A 136 -2.15 11.05 12.99
C SER A 136 -2.67 10.35 14.26
N PRO A 137 -2.97 11.13 15.32
CA PRO A 137 -3.60 10.59 16.52
C PRO A 137 -4.93 9.86 16.24
N GLY A 138 -5.72 10.35 15.29
CA GLY A 138 -7.00 9.79 14.88
C GLY A 138 -6.87 8.48 14.12
N TYR A 139 -5.77 8.26 13.40
CA TYR A 139 -5.44 6.94 12.86
C TYR A 139 -5.36 5.89 13.99
N ARG A 140 -4.72 6.21 15.11
CA ARG A 140 -4.58 5.28 16.26
C ARG A 140 -5.95 4.88 16.82
N ALA A 141 -6.85 5.85 16.98
CA ALA A 141 -8.22 5.60 17.42
C ALA A 141 -8.98 4.69 16.45
N ARG A 142 -8.94 5.00 15.14
CA ARG A 142 -9.60 4.19 14.09
C ARG A 142 -9.04 2.78 14.00
N PHE A 143 -7.73 2.63 14.13
CA PHE A 143 -7.09 1.33 14.12
C PHE A 143 -7.55 0.47 15.30
N GLY A 144 -7.58 1.06 16.50
CA GLY A 144 -8.11 0.42 17.71
C GLY A 144 -9.57 0.01 17.56
N GLU A 145 -10.43 0.89 17.03
CA GLU A 145 -11.84 0.58 16.74
C GLU A 145 -11.98 -0.60 15.77
N LYS A 146 -11.24 -0.61 14.67
CA LYS A 146 -11.26 -1.69 13.68
C LYS A 146 -10.78 -3.01 14.27
N LEU A 147 -9.75 -2.97 15.12
CA LEU A 147 -9.25 -4.16 15.81
C LEU A 147 -10.29 -4.69 16.81
N ALA A 148 -10.85 -3.83 17.66
CA ALA A 148 -11.88 -4.20 18.63
C ALA A 148 -13.15 -4.74 17.94
N HIS A 149 -13.52 -4.18 16.79
CA HIS A 149 -14.63 -4.70 15.99
C HIS A 149 -14.35 -6.11 15.46
N LYS A 150 -13.16 -6.35 14.89
CA LYS A 150 -12.77 -7.69 14.40
C LYS A 150 -12.73 -8.74 15.52
N LEU A 151 -12.22 -8.38 16.69
CA LEU A 151 -12.17 -9.29 17.85
C LEU A 151 -13.58 -9.71 18.31
N ARG A 152 -14.54 -8.79 18.32
CA ARG A 152 -15.93 -9.11 18.68
C ARG A 152 -16.61 -10.04 17.68
N LEU A 153 -16.33 -9.89 16.39
CA LEU A 153 -16.86 -10.80 15.37
C LEU A 153 -16.40 -12.24 15.60
N LEU A 154 -15.11 -12.41 15.89
CA LEU A 154 -14.55 -13.74 16.16
C LEU A 154 -15.10 -14.38 17.44
N GLN A 155 -15.37 -13.58 18.48
CA GLN A 155 -15.96 -14.09 19.72
C GLN A 155 -17.40 -14.58 19.54
N ASN A 156 -18.19 -13.91 18.71
CA ASN A 156 -19.58 -14.28 18.48
C ASN A 156 -19.72 -15.52 17.57
N ASP A 157 -18.71 -15.83 16.75
CA ASP A 157 -18.71 -17.01 15.88
C ASP A 157 -18.43 -18.32 16.65
N ASP A 158 -17.81 -18.25 17.85
CA ASP A 158 -17.56 -19.40 18.73
C ASP A 158 -18.80 -19.89 19.52
N ASP A 159 -19.90 -19.11 19.53
CA ASP A 159 -21.13 -19.44 20.28
C ASP A 159 -22.09 -20.39 19.53
N THR A 160 -21.73 -20.91 18.35
CA THR A 160 -22.49 -21.95 17.64
C THR A 160 -21.98 -23.37 17.92
N ILE A 161 -21.78 -23.70 19.20
CA ILE A 161 -21.71 -25.11 19.62
C ILE A 161 -23.14 -25.68 19.58
N VAL A 162 -23.51 -26.29 18.45
CA VAL A 162 -24.58 -27.29 18.40
C VAL A 162 -24.26 -28.36 19.45
N PRO A 163 -25.12 -28.62 20.45
CA PRO A 163 -24.92 -29.74 21.35
C PRO A 163 -25.04 -31.03 20.53
N CYS A 164 -23.90 -31.65 20.21
CA CYS A 164 -23.89 -33.02 19.71
C CYS A 164 -24.31 -33.94 20.86
N GLY A 165 -25.62 -34.05 21.07
CA GLY A 165 -26.18 -34.67 22.27
C GLY A 165 -27.69 -34.79 22.22
N SER A 166 -28.25 -35.36 21.15
CA SER A 166 -29.52 -36.11 21.20
C SER A 166 -29.87 -36.67 19.82
N TYR A 167 -29.32 -37.85 19.51
CA TYR A 167 -29.96 -38.75 18.53
C TYR A 167 -31.24 -39.29 19.16
N VAL A 168 -32.33 -38.51 19.13
CA VAL A 168 -33.67 -39.06 19.36
C VAL A 168 -34.23 -39.42 18.00
N SER A 169 -34.30 -40.72 17.74
CA SER A 169 -34.92 -41.27 16.55
C SER A 169 -36.42 -40.89 16.52
N PRO A 170 -36.98 -40.41 15.40
CA PRO A 170 -38.41 -40.18 15.30
C PRO A 170 -39.17 -41.50 15.11
N PRO A 171 -40.39 -41.64 15.67
CA PRO A 171 -41.19 -42.84 15.49
C PRO A 171 -41.74 -42.92 14.05
N PHE A 172 -41.61 -44.12 13.47
CA PHE A 172 -42.26 -44.51 12.23
C PHE A 172 -43.77 -44.26 12.29
N SER A 173 -44.30 -43.45 11.36
CA SER A 173 -45.70 -43.47 10.96
C SER A 173 -45.80 -43.44 9.44
N ARG A 174 -46.40 -44.52 8.91
CA ARG A 174 -46.71 -44.74 7.50
C ARG A 174 -47.77 -43.76 7.01
N GLY A 175 -47.57 -43.17 5.84
CA GLY A 175 -48.61 -42.48 5.09
C GLY A 175 -48.07 -42.00 3.75
N ALA A 176 -48.63 -42.52 2.66
CA ALA A 176 -48.16 -42.38 1.29
C ALA A 176 -48.34 -40.97 0.70
N SER A 177 -47.40 -40.52 -0.13
CA SER A 177 -47.67 -40.09 -1.52
C SER A 177 -46.41 -39.62 -2.24
N SER A 178 -46.31 -40.13 -3.47
CA SER A 178 -45.51 -39.75 -4.64
C SER A 178 -44.94 -38.33 -4.72
N HIS A 179 -43.64 -38.19 -5.00
CA HIS A 179 -43.15 -37.69 -6.30
C HIS A 179 -41.61 -37.81 -6.47
N SER A 180 -41.25 -38.64 -7.44
CA SER A 180 -40.13 -38.62 -8.40
C SER A 180 -38.90 -37.69 -8.27
N HIS A 181 -37.75 -38.33 -8.55
CA HIS A 181 -36.56 -37.88 -9.32
C HIS A 181 -35.25 -37.47 -8.59
N SER A 182 -34.36 -38.47 -8.51
CA SER A 182 -32.91 -38.54 -8.87
C SER A 182 -31.96 -37.41 -8.42
N GLN A 183 -30.97 -37.66 -7.54
CA GLN A 183 -29.62 -38.27 -7.81
C GLN A 183 -28.76 -37.38 -8.74
N GLU A 184 -27.53 -36.95 -8.47
CA GLU A 184 -26.31 -37.54 -7.85
C GLU A 184 -25.31 -36.36 -7.56
N SER A 185 -24.53 -36.31 -6.46
CA SER A 185 -23.22 -36.98 -6.22
C SER A 185 -22.08 -36.41 -7.13
N LEU A 186 -20.84 -36.04 -6.75
CA LEU A 186 -19.88 -36.54 -5.76
C LEU A 186 -18.70 -35.54 -5.54
N SER A 187 -18.24 -35.48 -4.29
CA SER A 187 -16.86 -35.39 -3.75
C SER A 187 -15.64 -35.00 -4.61
N SER A 188 -14.73 -34.20 -4.02
CA SER A 188 -13.41 -34.71 -3.58
C SER A 188 -12.71 -33.74 -2.62
N ASN A 189 -12.23 -34.32 -1.52
CA ASN A 189 -11.40 -33.72 -0.49
C ASN A 189 -9.98 -33.48 -1.03
N ASP A 190 -9.33 -32.40 -0.58
CA ASP A 190 -7.88 -32.43 -0.41
C ASP A 190 -7.48 -31.70 0.88
N SER A 191 -6.83 -32.45 1.75
CA SER A 191 -6.45 -32.09 3.11
C SER A 191 -5.09 -31.37 3.12
N LEU A 192 -4.95 -30.29 3.87
CA LEU A 192 -3.67 -29.65 4.14
C LEU A 192 -3.02 -30.21 5.42
N PRO A 193 -1.69 -30.41 5.46
CA PRO A 193 -1.00 -31.04 6.57
C PRO A 193 -0.80 -30.12 7.77
N ILE A 194 -0.95 -30.72 8.96
CA ILE A 194 -0.67 -30.18 10.28
C ILE A 194 0.84 -29.90 10.43
N VAL A 195 1.21 -28.66 10.71
CA VAL A 195 2.56 -28.28 11.14
C VAL A 195 2.53 -28.01 12.65
N THR A 196 3.16 -28.89 13.41
CA THR A 196 3.39 -28.72 14.85
C THR A 196 4.53 -27.72 15.11
N PRO A 197 4.45 -26.87 16.14
CA PRO A 197 5.53 -25.94 16.48
C PRO A 197 6.72 -26.66 17.15
N VAL A 198 7.92 -26.39 16.64
CA VAL A 198 9.22 -26.83 17.19
C VAL A 198 9.59 -25.99 18.41
N SER A 199 10.05 -26.67 19.46
CA SER A 199 10.51 -26.10 20.73
C SER A 199 11.88 -25.42 20.62
N THR A 200 11.99 -24.23 21.21
CA THR A 200 13.25 -23.46 21.38
C THR A 200 14.01 -23.93 22.62
N PRO A 201 15.34 -24.14 22.58
CA PRO A 201 16.15 -24.25 23.79
C PRO A 201 16.68 -22.88 24.25
N ALA A 202 16.68 -22.68 25.58
CA ALA A 202 17.27 -21.55 26.30
C ALA A 202 18.77 -21.82 26.64
N ILE A 203 19.45 -20.81 27.25
CA ILE A 203 20.81 -20.74 27.87
C ILE A 203 21.75 -19.79 27.07
N ASP A 204 22.49 -18.79 27.59
CA ASP A 204 22.84 -18.24 28.93
C ASP A 204 23.32 -16.77 28.74
N PRO A 205 23.23 -15.84 29.71
CA PRO A 205 23.90 -14.55 29.65
C PRO A 205 25.21 -14.58 30.47
N GLY A 206 26.35 -14.41 29.79
CA GLY A 206 27.62 -14.17 30.46
C GLY A 206 28.69 -13.72 29.50
N PHE A 207 28.99 -12.43 29.47
CA PHE A 207 30.35 -11.93 29.27
C PHE A 207 30.46 -10.49 29.80
N ASP A 208 31.18 -10.39 30.91
CA ASP A 208 31.78 -9.18 31.46
C ASP A 208 33.03 -8.85 30.61
N ASN A 209 33.21 -7.58 30.26
CA ASN A 209 34.57 -7.04 30.14
C ASN A 209 34.55 -5.50 30.11
N SER A 210 34.90 -4.96 31.28
CA SER A 210 35.54 -3.67 31.45
C SER A 210 36.66 -3.43 30.45
N LEU A 211 36.59 -2.35 29.69
CA LEU A 211 37.75 -1.62 29.16
C LEU A 211 37.23 -0.31 28.55
N PHE A 212 37.52 0.80 29.21
CA PHE A 212 37.95 2.10 28.67
C PHE A 212 37.87 3.10 29.84
N THR A 213 38.98 3.18 30.56
CA THR A 213 39.42 4.40 31.26
C THR A 213 40.12 5.29 30.24
#